data_AF-A0A8J7ID58-F1
#
_entry.id   AF-A0A8J7ID58-F1
#
_cell.length_a   1.000
_cell.length_b   1.000
_cell.length_c   1.000
_cell.angle_alpha   90.00
_cell.angle_beta   90.00
_cell.angle_gamma   90.00
#
_symmetry.space_group_name_H-M   'P 1'
#
loop_
_entity.id
_entity.type
_entity.pdbx_description
1 polymer ?
#
loop_
_entity_poly.entity_id
_entity_poly.type
_entity_poly.pdbx_seq_one_letter_code
_entity_poly.pdbx_strand_id
1 'polypeptide(L)'
;MQLLEVPDVTVIAGENALLVSQLPPVWQDIARGTANVGCNRQSYIEMAQLFLYKLQQGDVDLFSDNKALASLKPSFSQLFGHLGWETLEFYGYDLMIHNYPNFEEILSEFESKGTEYANEVKVARIGIDLFCEFGYELPASFYHVHLAPIYRDHVFEERALRFDKRDIEHKRSWDAILHAGKVFAIQMKVQSIASKYGFTYQHGCGCNSHLSSIDSSEGAFAYELSQQKRSRWIRSFVWTAWYEYAFFPIVPNTSYLV
;
A
#
# COMPACT_ATOMS: atom_id res chain seq x y z
N MET A 1 -20.93 -23.39 -5.22
CA MET A 1 -19.53 -23.27 -4.77
C MET A 1 -19.21 -24.52 -3.96
N GLN A 2 -18.47 -25.45 -4.53
CA GLN A 2 -18.08 -26.68 -3.84
C GLN A 2 -16.85 -26.32 -2.99
N LEU A 3 -17.03 -26.19 -1.67
CA LEU A 3 -15.92 -26.14 -0.72
C LEU A 3 -15.13 -27.44 -0.93
N LEU A 4 -13.86 -27.33 -1.32
CA LEU A 4 -13.03 -28.50 -1.58
C LEU A 4 -12.48 -29.04 -0.26
N GLU A 5 -12.52 -30.35 -0.10
CA GLU A 5 -11.76 -31.13 0.90
C GLU A 5 -10.26 -31.10 0.58
N VAL A 6 -9.66 -29.91 0.49
CA VAL A 6 -8.20 -29.77 0.42
C VAL A 6 -7.69 -29.95 1.86
N PRO A 7 -6.78 -30.90 2.14
CA PRO A 7 -6.13 -30.94 3.44
C PRO A 7 -5.39 -29.61 3.70
N ASP A 8 -5.39 -29.15 4.94
CA ASP A 8 -4.66 -27.96 5.40
C ASP A 8 -5.16 -26.60 4.86
N VAL A 9 -6.47 -26.44 4.65
CA VAL A 9 -7.11 -25.13 4.38
C VAL A 9 -8.21 -24.82 5.41
N THR A 10 -8.56 -23.54 5.55
CA THR A 10 -9.70 -23.05 6.33
C THR A 10 -10.69 -22.30 5.44
N VAL A 11 -11.85 -21.93 6.00
CA VAL A 11 -12.89 -21.17 5.28
C VAL A 11 -13.09 -19.81 5.93
N ILE A 12 -12.97 -18.75 5.13
CA ILE A 12 -13.16 -17.35 5.56
C ILE A 12 -14.18 -16.72 4.62
N ALA A 13 -15.29 -16.23 5.18
CA ALA A 13 -16.39 -15.63 4.40
C ALA A 13 -16.93 -16.53 3.26
N GLY A 14 -16.82 -17.85 3.41
CA GLY A 14 -17.22 -18.84 2.41
C GLY A 14 -16.14 -19.19 1.37
N GLU A 15 -14.99 -18.51 1.39
CA GLU A 15 -13.87 -18.78 0.48
C GLU A 15 -12.80 -19.65 1.16
N ASN A 16 -12.12 -20.47 0.38
CA ASN A 16 -10.96 -21.22 0.88
C ASN A 16 -9.80 -20.27 1.18
N ALA A 17 -9.10 -20.53 2.26
CA ALA A 17 -7.96 -19.74 2.71
C ALA A 17 -6.90 -20.64 3.34
N LEU A 18 -5.64 -20.17 3.37
CA LEU A 18 -4.58 -20.89 4.09
C LEU A 18 -4.80 -20.85 5.60
N LEU A 19 -4.26 -21.82 6.33
CA LEU A 19 -4.11 -21.75 7.77
C LEU A 19 -3.10 -20.65 8.16
N VAL A 20 -3.27 -20.05 9.34
CA VAL A 20 -2.31 -19.05 9.85
C VAL A 20 -0.89 -19.60 9.90
N SER A 21 -0.72 -20.89 10.25
CA SER A 21 0.58 -21.57 10.30
C SER A 21 1.30 -21.65 8.94
N GLN A 22 0.60 -21.41 7.83
CA GLN A 22 1.14 -21.40 6.48
C GLN A 22 1.46 -19.98 5.97
N LEU A 23 1.22 -18.94 6.77
CA LEU A 23 1.63 -17.57 6.47
C LEU A 23 3.10 -17.33 6.84
N PRO A 24 3.73 -16.25 6.34
CA PRO A 24 5.06 -15.84 6.82
C PRO A 24 5.11 -15.67 8.35
N PRO A 25 6.25 -15.93 9.01
CA PRO A 25 6.37 -15.91 10.47
C PRO A 25 5.81 -14.64 11.13
N VAL A 26 6.06 -13.47 10.52
CA VAL A 26 5.56 -12.18 11.01
C VAL A 26 4.03 -12.15 11.15
N TRP A 27 3.29 -12.78 10.22
CA TRP A 27 1.82 -12.86 10.29
C TRP A 27 1.35 -13.84 11.36
N GLN A 28 2.13 -14.90 11.62
CA GLN A 28 1.86 -15.81 12.73
C GLN A 28 2.03 -15.09 14.08
N ASP A 29 3.04 -14.22 14.19
CA ASP A 29 3.26 -13.38 15.37
C ASP A 29 2.16 -12.32 15.55
N ILE A 30 1.72 -11.70 14.45
CA ILE A 30 0.55 -10.80 14.46
C ILE A 30 -0.70 -11.55 14.94
N ALA A 31 -0.93 -12.77 14.46
CA ALA A 31 -2.06 -13.59 14.86
C ALA A 31 -2.00 -14.05 16.32
N ARG A 32 -0.81 -14.38 16.83
CA ARG A 32 -0.59 -14.67 18.26
C ARG A 32 -0.67 -13.44 19.15
N GLY A 33 -0.64 -12.25 18.57
CA GLY A 33 -0.60 -10.98 19.30
C GLY A 33 0.75 -10.66 19.94
N THR A 34 1.82 -11.33 19.51
CA THR A 34 3.19 -11.09 19.96
C THR A 34 3.87 -9.97 19.18
N ALA A 35 3.42 -9.68 17.96
CA ALA A 35 3.89 -8.53 17.19
C ALA A 35 3.26 -7.21 17.68
N ASN A 36 4.08 -6.16 17.75
CA ASN A 36 3.63 -4.82 18.14
C ASN A 36 3.04 -4.04 16.94
N VAL A 37 1.77 -4.33 16.63
CA VAL A 37 0.99 -3.67 15.57
C VAL A 37 -0.20 -2.92 16.17
N GLY A 38 -0.55 -1.77 15.57
CA GLY A 38 -1.69 -0.94 16.01
C GLY A 38 -3.00 -1.18 15.24
N CYS A 39 -2.99 -2.03 14.21
CA CYS A 39 -4.13 -2.27 13.33
C CYS A 39 -5.11 -3.33 13.89
N ASN A 40 -6.31 -3.45 13.29
CA ASN A 40 -7.21 -4.57 13.54
C ASN A 40 -6.60 -5.87 12.98
N ARG A 41 -6.04 -6.68 13.89
CA ARG A 41 -5.29 -7.91 13.58
C ARG A 41 -6.14 -8.91 12.80
N GLN A 42 -7.37 -9.18 13.26
CA GLN A 42 -8.19 -10.26 12.71
C GLN A 42 -8.48 -10.08 11.22
N SER A 43 -8.98 -8.91 10.82
CA SER A 43 -9.32 -8.67 9.40
C SER A 43 -8.09 -8.75 8.49
N TYR A 44 -6.93 -8.32 8.96
CA TYR A 44 -5.70 -8.34 8.18
C TYR A 44 -5.13 -9.74 8.04
N ILE A 45 -5.20 -10.56 9.08
CA ILE A 45 -4.80 -11.98 9.03
C ILE A 45 -5.71 -12.73 8.04
N GLU A 46 -7.03 -12.53 8.13
CA GLU A 46 -7.99 -13.13 7.20
C GLU A 46 -7.70 -12.75 5.74
N MET A 47 -7.41 -11.47 5.50
CA MET A 47 -7.00 -11.00 4.18
C MET A 47 -5.69 -11.66 3.73
N ALA A 48 -4.69 -11.80 4.60
CA ALA A 48 -3.41 -12.43 4.28
C ALA A 48 -3.58 -13.92 3.92
N GLN A 49 -4.42 -14.65 4.68
CA GLN A 49 -4.78 -16.05 4.40
C GLN A 49 -5.45 -16.22 3.03
N LEU A 50 -6.40 -15.34 2.70
CA LEU A 50 -7.09 -15.33 1.41
C LEU A 50 -6.14 -14.94 0.27
N PHE A 51 -5.35 -13.87 0.45
CA PHE A 51 -4.44 -13.36 -0.57
C PHE A 51 -3.42 -14.42 -0.99
N LEU A 52 -2.74 -15.03 -0.03
CA LEU A 52 -1.72 -16.04 -0.34
C LEU A 52 -2.34 -17.33 -0.87
N TYR A 53 -3.51 -17.75 -0.36
CA TYR A 53 -4.25 -18.87 -0.93
C TYR A 53 -4.53 -18.66 -2.42
N LYS A 54 -5.10 -17.49 -2.78
CA LYS A 54 -5.47 -17.18 -4.17
C LYS A 54 -4.28 -17.23 -5.11
N LEU A 55 -3.14 -16.69 -4.68
CA LEU A 55 -1.92 -16.71 -5.49
C LEU A 55 -1.29 -18.10 -5.57
N GLN A 56 -1.21 -18.84 -4.46
CA GLN A 56 -0.64 -20.21 -4.45
C GLN A 56 -1.50 -21.22 -5.20
N GLN A 57 -2.83 -21.08 -5.14
CA GLN A 57 -3.75 -22.02 -5.76
C GLN A 57 -4.24 -21.57 -7.14
N GLY A 58 -3.79 -20.42 -7.64
CA GLY A 58 -4.32 -19.83 -8.86
C GLY A 58 -5.84 -19.75 -8.82
N ASP A 59 -6.39 -19.39 -7.66
CA ASP A 59 -7.82 -19.19 -7.42
C ASP A 59 -8.17 -17.73 -7.74
N VAL A 60 -8.09 -17.44 -9.03
CA VAL A 60 -8.32 -16.12 -9.63
C VAL A 60 -9.18 -16.28 -10.88
N ASP A 61 -9.94 -15.24 -11.20
CA ASP A 61 -10.91 -15.24 -12.32
C ASP A 61 -10.26 -15.60 -13.67
N LEU A 62 -8.97 -15.33 -13.83
CA LEU A 62 -8.21 -15.66 -15.06
C LEU A 62 -8.40 -17.10 -15.52
N PHE A 63 -8.35 -18.07 -14.61
CA PHE A 63 -8.41 -19.50 -14.96
C PHE A 63 -9.84 -20.05 -15.02
N SER A 64 -10.79 -19.43 -14.31
CA SER A 64 -12.22 -19.77 -14.44
C SER A 64 -12.81 -19.24 -15.74
N ASP A 65 -12.43 -18.02 -16.11
CA ASP A 65 -13.02 -17.29 -17.22
C ASP A 65 -12.36 -17.64 -18.54
N ASN A 66 -11.06 -17.96 -18.51
CA ASN A 66 -10.30 -18.36 -19.69
C ASN A 66 -9.73 -19.78 -19.54
N LYS A 67 -10.57 -20.77 -19.86
CA LYS A 67 -10.19 -22.19 -19.82
C LYS A 67 -8.98 -22.55 -20.69
N ALA A 68 -8.67 -21.76 -21.73
CA ALA A 68 -7.51 -22.00 -22.57
C ALA A 68 -6.18 -21.78 -21.82
N LEU A 69 -6.19 -21.01 -20.72
CA LEU A 69 -5.02 -20.75 -19.87
C LEU A 69 -4.90 -21.75 -18.71
N ALA A 70 -5.78 -22.73 -18.59
CA ALA A 70 -5.78 -23.67 -17.47
C ALA A 70 -4.45 -24.42 -17.30
N SER A 71 -3.75 -24.72 -18.41
CA SER A 71 -2.43 -25.36 -18.39
C SER A 71 -1.33 -24.48 -17.79
N LEU A 72 -1.50 -23.16 -17.75
CA LEU A 72 -0.54 -22.21 -17.18
C LEU A 72 -0.74 -22.00 -15.67
N LYS A 73 -1.85 -22.51 -15.10
CA LYS A 73 -2.18 -22.37 -13.69
C LYS A 73 -1.05 -22.82 -12.75
N PRO A 74 -0.36 -23.96 -12.97
CA PRO A 74 0.75 -24.37 -12.11
C PRO A 74 1.92 -23.37 -12.12
N SER A 75 2.29 -22.85 -13.29
CA SER A 75 3.37 -21.86 -13.43
C SER A 75 3.00 -20.51 -12.79
N PHE A 76 1.75 -20.08 -12.96
CA PHE A 76 1.21 -18.92 -12.25
C PHE A 76 1.29 -19.12 -10.74
N SER A 77 0.77 -20.24 -10.24
CA SER A 77 0.75 -20.59 -8.82
C SER A 77 2.13 -20.58 -8.19
N GLN A 78 3.13 -21.11 -8.90
CA GLN A 78 4.51 -21.14 -8.43
C GLN A 78 5.11 -19.73 -8.34
N LEU A 79 4.99 -18.93 -9.41
CA LEU A 79 5.56 -17.58 -9.44
C LEU A 79 4.85 -16.65 -8.46
N PHE A 80 3.53 -16.54 -8.56
CA PHE A 80 2.75 -15.62 -7.74
C PHE A 80 2.58 -16.11 -6.31
N GLY A 81 2.65 -17.41 -6.04
CA GLY A 81 2.76 -17.92 -4.67
C GLY A 81 4.03 -17.42 -3.98
N HIS A 82 5.17 -17.38 -4.69
CA HIS A 82 6.41 -16.81 -4.18
C HIS A 82 6.32 -15.29 -3.99
N LEU A 83 5.86 -14.55 -5.01
CA LEU A 83 5.69 -13.10 -4.93
C LEU A 83 4.67 -12.69 -3.85
N GLY A 84 3.62 -13.50 -3.66
CA GLY A 84 2.63 -13.33 -2.61
C GLY A 84 3.23 -13.52 -1.21
N TRP A 85 4.11 -14.50 -1.03
CA TRP A 85 4.85 -14.69 0.22
C TRP A 85 5.70 -13.48 0.56
N GLU A 86 6.53 -13.01 -0.39
CA GLU A 86 7.38 -11.81 -0.20
C GLU A 86 6.54 -10.57 0.13
N THR A 87 5.41 -10.41 -0.56
CA THR A 87 4.48 -9.30 -0.33
C THR A 87 3.98 -9.30 1.10
N LEU A 88 3.50 -10.45 1.57
CA LEU A 88 3.00 -10.58 2.92
C LEU A 88 4.13 -10.41 3.94
N GLU A 89 5.31 -10.99 3.72
CA GLU A 89 6.45 -10.79 4.62
C GLU A 89 6.78 -9.30 4.76
N PHE A 90 6.91 -8.57 3.65
CA PHE A 90 7.13 -7.12 3.67
C PHE A 90 6.05 -6.38 4.45
N TYR A 91 4.76 -6.53 4.08
CA TYR A 91 3.69 -5.77 4.72
C TYR A 91 3.41 -6.20 6.17
N GLY A 92 3.76 -7.43 6.55
CA GLY A 92 3.71 -7.86 7.94
C GLY A 92 4.68 -7.06 8.80
N TYR A 93 5.91 -6.82 8.31
CA TYR A 93 6.87 -5.94 8.98
C TYR A 93 6.43 -4.47 8.88
N ASP A 94 5.96 -4.01 7.72
CA ASP A 94 5.52 -2.62 7.50
C ASP A 94 4.36 -2.17 8.42
N LEU A 95 3.61 -3.12 9.00
CA LEU A 95 2.55 -2.86 9.98
C LEU A 95 3.04 -2.69 11.42
N MET A 96 4.32 -2.96 11.71
CA MET A 96 4.88 -2.79 13.04
C MET A 96 4.99 -1.30 13.41
N ILE A 97 4.59 -0.95 14.64
CA ILE A 97 4.49 0.45 15.08
C ILE A 97 5.81 1.22 14.90
N HIS A 98 6.96 0.58 15.11
CA HIS A 98 8.27 1.24 14.98
C HIS A 98 8.66 1.60 13.55
N ASN A 99 7.93 1.10 12.54
CA ASN A 99 8.15 1.45 11.13
C ASN A 99 7.38 2.69 10.71
N TYR A 100 6.42 3.18 11.53
CA TYR A 100 5.66 4.39 11.22
C TYR A 100 6.53 5.64 11.46
N PRO A 101 6.34 6.71 10.67
CA PRO A 101 7.08 7.95 10.86
C PRO A 101 6.86 8.57 12.24
N ASN A 102 7.91 9.14 12.83
CA ASN A 102 7.77 10.02 13.98
C ASN A 102 7.38 11.43 13.51
N PHE A 103 6.09 11.67 13.33
CA PHE A 103 5.61 12.93 12.77
C PHE A 103 5.94 14.16 13.62
N GLU A 104 6.01 14.02 14.94
CA GLU A 104 6.37 15.13 15.84
C GLU A 104 7.83 15.55 15.63
N GLU A 105 8.73 14.57 15.54
CA GLU A 105 10.15 14.81 15.27
C GLU A 105 10.36 15.42 13.88
N ILE A 106 9.69 14.87 12.86
CA ILE A 106 9.74 15.40 11.49
C ILE A 106 9.25 16.85 11.46
N LEU A 107 8.09 17.14 12.07
CA LEU A 107 7.55 18.50 12.11
C LEU A 107 8.53 19.46 12.82
N SER A 108 9.04 19.06 13.99
CA SER A 108 9.98 19.87 14.77
C SER A 108 11.28 20.14 14.00
N GLU A 109 11.79 19.16 13.26
CA GLU A 109 12.97 19.29 12.41
C GLU A 109 12.77 20.43 11.40
N PHE A 110 11.69 20.41 10.61
CA PHE A 110 11.47 21.40 9.56
C PHE A 110 11.03 22.77 10.10
N GLU A 111 10.27 22.82 11.20
CA GLU A 111 9.95 24.09 11.86
C GLU A 111 11.22 24.79 12.37
N SER A 112 12.24 24.04 12.81
CA SER A 112 13.50 24.61 13.29
C SER A 112 14.39 25.21 12.19
N LYS A 113 14.20 24.79 10.92
CA LYS A 113 15.00 25.26 9.78
C LYS A 113 14.56 26.61 9.22
N GLY A 114 13.43 27.16 9.70
CA GLY A 114 12.97 28.50 9.35
C GLY A 114 12.00 28.56 8.16
N THR A 115 11.65 29.77 7.75
CA THR A 115 10.51 30.04 6.84
C THR A 115 10.67 29.52 5.42
N GLU A 116 11.91 29.25 4.98
CA GLU A 116 12.19 28.68 3.66
C GLU A 116 11.68 27.23 3.53
N TYR A 117 11.49 26.52 4.65
CA TYR A 117 10.94 25.17 4.70
C TYR A 117 9.41 25.14 4.92
N ALA A 118 8.71 26.23 4.60
CA ALA A 118 7.27 26.33 4.85
C ALA A 118 6.44 25.26 4.10
N ASN A 119 6.94 24.76 2.97
CA ASN A 119 6.23 23.71 2.22
C ASN A 119 6.44 22.33 2.85
N GLU A 120 7.64 22.04 3.34
CA GLU A 120 7.99 20.83 4.06
C GLU A 120 7.19 20.74 5.36
N VAL A 121 7.04 21.85 6.08
CA VAL A 121 6.15 21.96 7.26
C VAL A 121 4.70 21.64 6.89
N LYS A 122 4.20 22.14 5.74
CA LYS A 122 2.85 21.79 5.26
C LYS A 122 2.72 20.31 4.93
N VAL A 123 3.71 19.70 4.27
CA VAL A 123 3.71 18.26 3.96
C VAL A 123 3.75 17.42 5.24
N ALA A 124 4.57 17.79 6.23
CA ALA A 124 4.60 17.12 7.53
C ALA A 124 3.23 17.17 8.23
N ARG A 125 2.56 18.33 8.19
CA ARG A 125 1.20 18.49 8.72
C ARG A 125 0.16 17.67 7.95
N ILE A 126 0.29 17.53 6.64
CA ILE A 126 -0.54 16.59 5.87
C ILE A 126 -0.33 15.15 6.37
N GLY A 127 0.93 14.74 6.60
CA GLY A 127 1.25 13.43 7.18
C GLY A 127 0.56 13.20 8.53
N ILE A 128 0.59 14.20 9.41
CA ILE A 128 -0.12 14.17 10.70
C ILE A 128 -1.62 14.02 10.50
N ASP A 129 -2.24 14.84 9.64
CA ASP A 129 -3.68 14.77 9.39
C ASP A 129 -4.10 13.43 8.77
N LEU A 130 -3.27 12.86 7.89
CA LEU A 130 -3.46 11.51 7.36
C LEU A 130 -3.40 10.46 8.47
N PHE A 131 -2.45 10.57 9.40
CA PHE A 131 -2.34 9.64 10.53
C PHE A 131 -3.48 9.83 11.54
N CYS A 132 -3.94 11.05 11.79
CA CYS A 132 -5.15 11.30 12.57
C CYS A 132 -6.39 10.69 11.91
N GLU A 133 -6.46 10.73 10.57
CA GLU A 133 -7.56 10.15 9.82
C GLU A 133 -7.51 8.62 9.82
N PHE A 134 -6.36 7.99 9.56
CA PHE A 134 -6.23 6.56 9.28
C PHE A 134 -5.55 5.74 10.37
N GLY A 135 -4.74 6.37 11.22
CA GLY A 135 -3.96 5.73 12.28
C GLY A 135 -3.17 4.52 11.78
N TYR A 136 -3.21 3.43 12.53
CA TYR A 136 -2.57 2.19 12.12
C TYR A 136 -3.42 1.34 11.16
N GLU A 137 -4.53 1.86 10.62
CA GLU A 137 -5.35 1.12 9.64
C GLU A 137 -4.77 1.13 8.22
N LEU A 138 -3.69 1.86 7.97
CA LEU A 138 -2.91 1.82 6.73
C LEU A 138 -1.45 1.51 7.06
N PRO A 139 -0.72 0.80 6.19
CA PRO A 139 0.64 0.34 6.47
C PRO A 139 1.63 1.50 6.50
N ALA A 140 2.78 1.37 7.18
CA ALA A 140 3.72 2.48 7.37
C ALA A 140 4.19 3.11 6.05
N SER A 141 4.40 2.30 5.01
CA SER A 141 4.73 2.75 3.65
C SER A 141 3.72 3.75 3.08
N PHE A 142 2.45 3.71 3.50
CA PHE A 142 1.45 4.72 3.14
C PHE A 142 1.88 6.11 3.60
N TYR A 143 2.37 6.24 4.83
CA TYR A 143 2.78 7.54 5.36
C TYR A 143 4.11 8.00 4.79
N HIS A 144 5.07 7.08 4.68
CA HIS A 144 6.39 7.38 4.11
C HIS A 144 6.28 7.91 2.68
N VAL A 145 5.44 7.33 1.81
CA VAL A 145 5.34 7.81 0.44
C VAL A 145 4.73 9.22 0.33
N HIS A 146 3.83 9.60 1.25
CA HIS A 146 3.26 10.95 1.28
C HIS A 146 4.22 11.96 1.93
N LEU A 147 5.13 11.51 2.81
CA LEU A 147 6.20 12.33 3.36
C LEU A 147 7.40 12.46 2.43
N ALA A 148 7.60 11.54 1.48
CA ALA A 148 8.75 11.51 0.58
C ALA A 148 9.15 12.88 -0.03
N PRO A 149 8.23 13.78 -0.41
CA PRO A 149 8.59 15.10 -0.92
C PRO A 149 9.47 15.96 0.02
N ILE A 150 9.41 15.77 1.35
CA ILE A 150 10.19 16.59 2.31
C ILE A 150 11.69 16.26 2.32
N TYR A 151 12.06 15.08 1.83
CA TYR A 151 13.44 14.61 1.78
C TYR A 151 14.10 14.90 0.42
N ARG A 152 13.43 15.67 -0.43
CA ARG A 152 13.91 16.06 -1.76
C ARG A 152 14.53 17.45 -1.74
N ASP A 153 15.10 17.81 -2.88
CA ASP A 153 15.74 19.11 -3.07
C ASP A 153 14.68 20.23 -3.09
N HIS A 154 13.48 19.92 -3.64
CA HIS A 154 12.29 20.77 -3.59
C HIS A 154 11.03 19.93 -3.41
N VAL A 155 10.05 20.45 -2.67
CA VAL A 155 8.73 19.81 -2.51
C VAL A 155 7.98 19.71 -3.86
N PHE A 156 8.02 20.76 -4.68
CA PHE A 156 7.37 20.83 -6.00
C PHE A 156 8.28 20.36 -7.14
N GLU A 157 8.89 19.20 -6.99
CA GLU A 157 9.80 18.69 -8.01
C GLU A 157 9.02 18.01 -9.15
N GLU A 158 9.01 18.63 -10.33
CA GLU A 158 8.50 18.02 -11.56
C GLU A 158 9.52 16.98 -12.06
N ARG A 159 9.11 15.71 -12.13
CA ARG A 159 10.00 14.62 -12.54
C ARG A 159 9.50 13.86 -13.75
N ALA A 160 10.47 13.59 -14.63
CA ALA A 160 10.35 12.56 -15.65
C ALA A 160 10.27 11.16 -15.02
N LEU A 161 9.78 10.21 -15.81
CA LEU A 161 9.37 8.84 -15.51
C LEU A 161 10.44 7.92 -14.81
N ARG A 162 11.08 8.29 -13.69
CA ARG A 162 12.07 7.45 -12.98
C ARG A 162 12.08 7.69 -11.46
N PHE A 163 12.27 6.62 -10.68
CA PHE A 163 12.55 6.70 -9.24
C PHE A 163 13.86 7.45 -8.97
N ASP A 164 13.90 8.23 -7.89
CA ASP A 164 15.17 8.73 -7.37
C ASP A 164 16.08 7.56 -7.00
N LYS A 165 17.39 7.74 -7.15
CA LYS A 165 18.35 6.78 -6.59
C LYS A 165 18.20 6.66 -5.07
N ARG A 166 17.83 7.74 -4.38
CA ARG A 166 17.52 7.79 -2.94
C ARG A 166 16.37 6.85 -2.56
N ASP A 167 15.43 6.62 -3.47
CA ASP A 167 14.19 5.89 -3.21
C ASP A 167 14.21 4.45 -3.76
N ILE A 168 15.35 4.01 -4.32
CA ILE A 168 15.43 2.76 -5.06
C ILE A 168 15.14 1.52 -4.20
N GLU A 169 15.44 1.61 -2.90
CA GLU A 169 15.18 0.55 -1.91
C GLU A 169 13.69 0.44 -1.57
N HIS A 170 12.94 1.53 -1.74
CA HIS A 170 11.51 1.60 -1.42
C HIS A 170 10.61 1.58 -2.66
N LYS A 171 11.19 1.55 -3.87
CA LYS A 171 10.46 1.65 -5.15
C LYS A 171 9.23 0.76 -5.21
N ARG A 172 9.35 -0.49 -4.77
CA ARG A 172 8.31 -1.52 -4.89
C ARG A 172 7.12 -1.22 -3.97
N SER A 173 7.39 -0.87 -2.72
CA SER A 173 6.34 -0.56 -1.74
C SER A 173 5.70 0.79 -2.02
N TRP A 174 6.46 1.79 -2.42
CA TRP A 174 5.92 3.11 -2.71
C TRP A 174 5.07 3.12 -3.98
N ASP A 175 5.51 2.45 -5.06
CA ASP A 175 4.71 2.28 -6.28
C ASP A 175 3.38 1.59 -5.98
N ALA A 176 3.43 0.51 -5.20
CA ALA A 176 2.25 -0.24 -4.79
C ALA A 176 1.23 0.61 -4.02
N ILE A 177 1.69 1.47 -3.10
CA ILE A 177 0.84 2.39 -2.36
C ILE A 177 0.22 3.44 -3.27
N LEU A 178 1.00 4.00 -4.20
CA LEU A 178 0.50 5.01 -5.13
C LEU A 178 -0.53 4.42 -6.10
N HIS A 179 -0.28 3.22 -6.63
CA HIS A 179 -1.26 2.48 -7.44
C HIS A 179 -2.51 2.09 -6.65
N ALA A 180 -2.38 1.81 -5.36
CA ALA A 180 -3.53 1.60 -4.48
C ALA A 180 -4.42 2.84 -4.35
N GLY A 181 -3.91 4.03 -4.68
CA GLY A 181 -4.68 5.26 -4.89
C GLY A 181 -5.79 5.14 -5.94
N LYS A 182 -5.78 4.12 -6.82
CA LYS A 182 -6.94 3.82 -7.68
C LYS A 182 -8.21 3.46 -6.89
N VAL A 183 -8.08 3.12 -5.60
CA VAL A 183 -9.19 3.11 -4.66
C VAL A 183 -9.62 4.55 -4.37
N PHE A 184 -10.49 5.04 -5.25
CA PHE A 184 -10.89 6.45 -5.36
C PHE A 184 -11.27 7.11 -4.02
N ALA A 185 -11.94 6.39 -3.12
CA ALA A 185 -12.35 6.95 -1.83
C ALA A 185 -11.15 7.31 -0.92
N ILE A 186 -10.11 6.47 -0.89
CA ILE A 186 -8.89 6.76 -0.12
C ILE A 186 -8.13 7.92 -0.77
N GLN A 187 -7.99 7.91 -2.10
CA GLN A 187 -7.34 9.00 -2.80
C GLN A 187 -8.07 10.33 -2.60
N MET A 188 -9.40 10.37 -2.72
CA MET A 188 -10.18 11.59 -2.49
C MET A 188 -10.00 12.13 -1.07
N LYS A 189 -9.84 11.25 -0.08
CA LYS A 189 -9.57 11.67 1.29
C LYS A 189 -8.16 12.26 1.44
N VAL A 190 -7.15 11.63 0.84
CA VAL A 190 -5.77 12.16 0.77
C VAL A 190 -5.77 13.56 0.14
N GLN A 191 -6.42 13.70 -1.01
CA GLN A 191 -6.53 14.97 -1.72
C GLN A 191 -7.27 16.04 -0.92
N SER A 192 -8.37 15.66 -0.26
CA SER A 192 -9.11 16.57 0.60
C SER A 192 -8.25 17.10 1.74
N ILE A 193 -7.46 16.25 2.40
CA ILE A 193 -6.52 16.66 3.45
C ILE A 193 -5.44 17.57 2.87
N ALA A 194 -4.78 17.17 1.79
CA ALA A 194 -3.73 17.96 1.15
C ALA A 194 -4.22 19.36 0.72
N SER A 195 -5.45 19.45 0.20
CA SER A 195 -6.03 20.69 -0.29
C SER A 195 -6.18 21.77 0.79
N LYS A 196 -6.31 21.38 2.06
CA LYS A 196 -6.34 22.33 3.20
C LYS A 196 -5.05 23.12 3.36
N TYR A 197 -3.94 22.53 2.89
CA TYR A 197 -2.61 23.13 2.92
C TYR A 197 -2.23 23.79 1.59
N GLY A 198 -3.19 23.86 0.66
CA GLY A 198 -3.00 24.40 -0.68
C GLY A 198 -2.31 23.43 -1.63
N PHE A 199 -2.33 22.12 -1.36
CA PHE A 199 -1.64 21.11 -2.15
C PHE A 199 -2.56 20.04 -2.73
N THR A 200 -2.12 19.38 -3.81
CA THR A 200 -2.71 18.14 -4.33
C THR A 200 -1.60 17.12 -4.58
N TYR A 201 -1.89 15.84 -4.33
CA TYR A 201 -0.94 14.76 -4.65
C TYR A 201 -1.19 14.25 -6.06
N GLN A 202 -0.17 14.21 -6.90
CA GLN A 202 -0.25 13.56 -8.20
C GLN A 202 0.44 12.19 -8.09
N HIS A 203 -0.29 11.16 -8.50
CA HIS A 203 0.32 9.93 -8.95
C HIS A 203 0.63 10.15 -10.43
N GLY A 204 1.91 10.24 -10.81
CA GLY A 204 2.19 10.23 -12.23
C GLY A 204 1.84 8.85 -12.80
N CYS A 205 1.38 8.81 -14.06
CA CYS A 205 1.12 7.56 -14.77
C CYS A 205 2.33 7.15 -15.61
N GLY A 206 2.87 5.95 -15.35
CA GLY A 206 3.74 5.23 -16.27
C GLY A 206 4.29 3.97 -15.60
N CYS A 207 4.09 2.80 -16.20
CA CYS A 207 4.69 1.56 -15.72
C CYS A 207 6.22 1.75 -15.55
N ASN A 208 6.73 1.83 -14.29
CA ASN A 208 8.10 2.22 -13.86
C ASN A 208 8.36 3.69 -13.50
N SER A 209 7.31 4.41 -13.17
CA SER A 209 7.35 5.84 -12.89
C SER A 209 6.06 6.13 -12.13
N HIS A 210 6.10 6.44 -10.85
CA HIS A 210 6.28 7.80 -10.36
C HIS A 210 6.30 7.75 -8.83
N LEU A 211 6.97 8.72 -8.21
CA LEU A 211 6.84 8.97 -6.78
C LEU A 211 5.57 9.79 -6.52
N SER A 212 5.15 9.91 -5.26
CA SER A 212 4.20 10.95 -4.87
C SER A 212 4.75 12.30 -5.32
N SER A 213 4.07 12.95 -6.26
CA SER A 213 4.29 14.34 -6.65
C SER A 213 3.28 15.19 -5.88
N ILE A 214 3.67 16.41 -5.53
CA ILE A 214 2.76 17.35 -4.89
C ILE A 214 2.78 18.64 -5.71
N ASP A 215 1.59 19.18 -5.95
CA ASP A 215 1.38 20.40 -6.74
C ASP A 215 0.48 21.36 -5.96
N SER A 216 0.39 22.61 -6.40
CA SER A 216 -0.52 23.60 -5.82
C SER A 216 -1.99 23.24 -6.10
N SER A 217 -2.85 23.47 -5.12
CA SER A 217 -4.31 23.37 -5.26
C SER A 217 -4.92 24.74 -5.51
N GLU A 218 -5.89 24.84 -6.43
CA GLU A 218 -6.67 26.07 -6.67
C GLU A 218 -7.75 26.32 -5.60
N GLY A 219 -7.95 25.38 -4.67
CA GLY A 219 -8.90 25.52 -3.57
C GLY A 219 -8.92 24.32 -2.63
N ALA A 220 -9.51 24.50 -1.45
CA ALA A 220 -9.73 23.41 -0.51
C ALA A 220 -11.08 22.72 -0.78
N PHE A 221 -11.15 21.40 -0.59
CA PHE A 221 -12.41 20.66 -0.61
C PHE A 221 -12.48 19.65 0.53
N ALA A 222 -13.69 19.32 0.96
CA ALA A 222 -13.95 18.36 2.02
C ALA A 222 -14.48 17.05 1.44
N TYR A 223 -13.80 15.95 1.75
CA TYR A 223 -14.28 14.60 1.48
C TYR A 223 -14.29 13.79 2.78
N GLU A 224 -15.42 13.16 3.05
CA GLU A 224 -15.61 12.31 4.23
C GLU A 224 -15.77 10.85 3.83
N LEU A 225 -14.97 10.00 4.47
CA LEU A 225 -15.15 8.55 4.39
C LEU A 225 -16.24 8.16 5.38
N SER A 226 -17.40 7.77 4.86
CA SER A 226 -18.47 7.31 5.74
C SER A 226 -18.03 6.10 6.55
N GLN A 227 -18.32 6.09 7.86
CA GLN A 227 -17.93 5.00 8.76
C GLN A 227 -18.40 3.63 8.25
N GLN A 228 -19.61 3.57 7.67
CA GLN A 228 -20.19 2.36 7.09
C GLN A 228 -19.35 1.74 5.96
N LYS A 229 -18.61 2.57 5.21
CA LYS A 229 -17.80 2.12 4.05
C LYS A 229 -16.30 2.14 4.32
N ARG A 230 -15.86 2.72 5.44
CA ARG A 230 -14.45 2.89 5.81
C ARG A 230 -13.68 1.58 5.74
N SER A 231 -14.11 0.57 6.49
CA SER A 231 -13.42 -0.73 6.51
C SER A 231 -13.33 -1.36 5.13
N ARG A 232 -14.37 -1.23 4.30
CA ARG A 232 -14.36 -1.75 2.93
C ARG A 232 -13.30 -1.04 2.08
N TRP A 233 -13.23 0.28 2.14
CA TRP A 233 -12.28 1.06 1.35
C TRP A 233 -10.84 0.83 1.80
N ILE A 234 -10.60 0.77 3.11
CA ILE A 234 -9.27 0.46 3.66
C ILE A 234 -8.83 -0.94 3.23
N ARG A 235 -9.68 -1.95 3.39
CA ARG A 235 -9.36 -3.32 2.93
C ARG A 235 -9.12 -3.38 1.43
N SER A 236 -9.91 -2.66 0.63
CA SER A 236 -9.72 -2.60 -0.82
C SER A 236 -8.37 -1.95 -1.17
N PHE A 237 -8.00 -0.88 -0.46
CA PHE A 237 -6.72 -0.20 -0.64
C PHE A 237 -5.56 -1.12 -0.30
N VAL A 238 -5.58 -1.76 0.87
CA VAL A 238 -4.52 -2.67 1.31
C VAL A 238 -4.40 -3.89 0.41
N TRP A 239 -5.53 -4.49 0.02
CA TRP A 239 -5.55 -5.58 -0.96
C TRP A 239 -4.91 -5.16 -2.28
N THR A 240 -5.24 -3.96 -2.74
CA THR A 240 -4.67 -3.39 -3.96
C THR A 240 -3.18 -3.16 -3.82
N ALA A 241 -2.72 -2.61 -2.70
CA ALA A 241 -1.30 -2.40 -2.44
C ALA A 241 -0.53 -3.74 -2.44
N TRP A 242 -1.07 -4.78 -1.79
CA TRP A 242 -0.46 -6.12 -1.83
C TRP A 242 -0.39 -6.68 -3.25
N TYR A 243 -1.47 -6.54 -4.01
CA TYR A 243 -1.50 -6.96 -5.40
C TYR A 243 -0.46 -6.20 -6.24
N GLU A 244 -0.43 -4.87 -6.19
CA GLU A 244 0.53 -4.06 -6.96
C GLU A 244 1.97 -4.37 -6.56
N TYR A 245 2.24 -4.59 -5.27
CA TYR A 245 3.53 -5.03 -4.78
C TYR A 245 3.93 -6.40 -5.36
N ALA A 246 3.03 -7.37 -5.36
CA ALA A 246 3.28 -8.69 -5.92
C ALA A 246 3.56 -8.62 -7.43
N PHE A 247 2.85 -7.75 -8.17
CA PHE A 247 2.95 -7.64 -9.63
C PHE A 247 4.05 -6.70 -10.11
N PHE A 248 4.57 -5.81 -9.26
CA PHE A 248 5.62 -4.87 -9.62
C PHE A 248 6.82 -5.48 -10.38
N PRO A 249 7.39 -6.65 -9.99
CA PRO A 249 8.57 -7.21 -10.66
C PRO A 249 8.34 -7.68 -12.10
N ILE A 250 7.09 -7.84 -12.54
CA ILE A 250 6.75 -8.34 -13.88
C ILE A 250 6.30 -7.23 -14.83
N VAL A 251 6.29 -5.97 -14.37
CA VAL A 251 5.95 -4.81 -15.19
C VAL A 251 7.07 -4.58 -16.22
N PRO A 252 6.77 -4.57 -17.53
CA PRO A 252 7.79 -4.35 -18.56
C PRO A 252 8.49 -2.99 -18.38
N ASN A 253 9.82 -3.00 -18.42
CA ASN A 253 10.62 -1.79 -18.26
C ASN A 253 10.73 -1.01 -19.57
N THR A 254 10.26 0.24 -19.57
CA THR A 254 10.34 1.17 -20.71
C THR A 254 11.54 2.12 -20.61
N SER A 255 12.49 1.88 -19.70
CA SER A 255 13.64 2.74 -19.41
C SER A 255 14.47 3.11 -20.63
N TYR A 256 14.43 2.31 -21.69
CA TYR A 256 15.19 2.50 -22.93
C TYR A 256 14.45 3.30 -24.02
N LEU A 257 13.17 3.66 -23.78
CA LEU A 257 12.34 4.41 -24.72
C LEU A 257 12.22 5.91 -24.37
N VAL A 258 13.00 6.38 -23.39
CA VAL A 258 13.00 7.77 -22.88
C VAL A 258 14.39 8.38 -22.97
#